data_AF-A0A7J5AWE7-F1
#
_entry.id   AF-A0A7J5AWE7-F1
#
_cell.length_a   1.000
_cell.length_b   1.000
_cell.length_c   1.000
_cell.angle_alpha   90.00
_cell.angle_beta   90.00
_cell.angle_gamma   90.00
#
_symmetry.space_group_name_H-M   'P 1'
#
loop_
_entity.id
_entity.type
_entity.pdbx_description
1 polymer ?
#
loop_
_entity_poly.entity_id
_entity_poly.type
_entity_poly.pdbx_seq_one_letter_code
_entity_poly.pdbx_strand_id
1 'polypeptide(L)'
;MNADEWLRVFAAELDRRRVRADAARHVVAEAATHLRDSGGDPWAVFGRPQDYAAAIVETIGTSPAARPGPVRLHARGITKRYGRRTVLRDASLTVRAGQIAAVIGANGCGKSTFLRVCAGLVSPDAGDVTVSGRVGYCPQQGGTADFLLPDEHFVLVGAGRGVARGPARRAGRTAARHLGWEADGDVLARNLSGGTRQKLNLTMSTLSEPDVLLLDEPYQGFDQGTYVNFWDQLARLRDEGRAIVVVTHLLNQLDRVDLVLDLTPATQGGRA
;
A
#
# COMPACT_ATOMS: atom_id res chain seq x y z
N MET A 1 -1.95 21.38 -36.20
CA MET A 1 -2.60 20.46 -35.24
C MET A 1 -2.71 21.19 -33.92
N ASN A 2 -3.92 21.35 -33.38
CA ASN A 2 -4.12 22.08 -32.12
C ASN A 2 -3.89 21.15 -30.90
N ALA A 3 -3.87 21.70 -29.68
CA ALA A 3 -3.61 20.96 -28.45
C ALA A 3 -4.57 19.77 -28.26
N ASP A 4 -5.87 19.97 -28.51
CA ASP A 4 -6.88 18.92 -28.36
C ASP A 4 -6.72 17.79 -29.38
N GLU A 5 -6.32 18.13 -30.61
CA GLU A 5 -6.01 17.15 -31.65
C GLU A 5 -4.73 16.38 -31.33
N TRP A 6 -3.69 17.07 -30.84
CA TRP A 6 -2.44 16.43 -30.43
C TRP A 6 -2.68 15.44 -29.27
N LEU A 7 -3.44 15.85 -28.24
CA LEU A 7 -3.76 14.99 -27.09
C LEU A 7 -4.59 13.77 -27.49
N ARG A 8 -5.54 13.92 -28.43
CA ARG A 8 -6.31 12.79 -28.97
C ARG A 8 -5.42 11.80 -29.71
N VAL A 9 -4.52 12.28 -30.57
CA VAL A 9 -3.58 11.41 -31.29
C VAL A 9 -2.62 10.74 -30.32
N PHE A 10 -2.09 11.48 -29.34
CA PHE A 10 -1.22 10.94 -28.30
C PHE A 10 -1.90 9.82 -27.49
N ALA A 11 -3.13 10.03 -27.03
CA ALA A 11 -3.90 8.99 -26.34
C ALA A 11 -4.11 7.74 -27.21
N ALA A 12 -4.37 7.91 -28.51
CA ALA A 12 -4.51 6.81 -29.46
C ALA A 12 -3.18 6.08 -29.75
N GLU A 13 -2.03 6.77 -29.67
CA GLU A 13 -0.70 6.16 -29.80
C GLU A 13 -0.32 5.32 -28.56
N LEU A 14 -0.71 5.77 -27.36
CA LEU A 14 -0.56 5.03 -26.10
C LEU A 14 -1.43 3.77 -26.09
N ASP A 15 -2.68 3.87 -26.54
CA ASP A 15 -3.60 2.73 -26.66
C ASP A 15 -3.08 1.69 -27.67
N ARG A 16 -2.62 2.15 -28.86
CA ARG A 16 -1.96 1.27 -29.85
C ARG A 16 -0.74 0.55 -29.31
N ARG A 17 0.00 1.17 -28.38
CA ARG A 17 1.17 0.58 -27.70
C ARG A 17 0.79 -0.23 -26.45
N ARG A 18 -0.50 -0.39 -26.18
CA ARG A 18 -1.04 -1.16 -25.04
C ARG A 18 -0.56 -0.67 -23.68
N VAL A 19 -0.37 0.64 -23.54
CA VAL A 19 -0.13 1.27 -22.23
C VAL A 19 -1.36 1.06 -21.35
N ARG A 20 -1.17 0.74 -20.06
CA ARG A 20 -2.30 0.55 -19.14
C ARG A 20 -3.21 1.78 -19.14
N ALA A 21 -4.52 1.56 -19.13
CA ALA A 21 -5.51 2.63 -19.30
C ALA A 21 -5.45 3.70 -18.19
N ASP A 22 -5.07 3.34 -16.96
CA ASP A 22 -4.84 4.27 -15.86
C ASP A 22 -3.59 5.12 -16.07
N ALA A 23 -2.46 4.50 -16.42
CA ALA A 23 -1.22 5.22 -16.73
C ALA A 23 -1.38 6.13 -17.96
N ALA A 24 -2.05 5.66 -19.01
CA ALA A 24 -2.33 6.45 -20.20
C ALA A 24 -3.18 7.69 -19.87
N ARG A 25 -4.22 7.53 -19.04
CA ARG A 25 -5.03 8.67 -18.58
C ARG A 25 -4.21 9.69 -17.77
N HIS A 26 -3.30 9.22 -16.92
CA HIS A 26 -2.47 10.09 -16.10
C HIS A 26 -1.53 10.95 -16.96
N VAL A 27 -0.77 10.34 -17.87
CA VAL A 27 0.20 11.04 -18.72
C VAL A 27 -0.50 11.99 -19.69
N VAL A 28 -1.67 11.62 -20.21
CA VAL A 28 -2.48 12.51 -21.06
C VAL A 28 -2.98 13.71 -20.26
N ALA A 29 -3.41 13.52 -19.01
CA ALA A 29 -3.86 14.62 -18.14
C ALA A 29 -2.73 15.58 -17.76
N GLU A 30 -1.52 15.06 -17.54
CA GLU A 30 -0.32 15.85 -17.24
C GLU A 30 0.09 16.70 -18.45
N ALA A 31 0.17 16.08 -19.65
CA ALA A 31 0.46 16.80 -20.89
C ALA A 31 -0.59 17.89 -21.16
N ALA A 32 -1.88 17.60 -20.92
CA ALA A 32 -2.96 18.57 -21.08
C ALA A 32 -2.84 19.74 -20.08
N THR A 33 -2.41 19.47 -18.85
CA THR A 33 -2.18 20.52 -17.84
C THR A 33 -1.01 21.42 -18.25
N HIS A 34 0.10 20.82 -18.68
CA HIS A 34 1.26 21.57 -19.14
C HIS A 34 0.95 22.46 -20.36
N LEU A 35 0.16 21.98 -21.32
CA LEU A 35 -0.26 22.78 -22.47
C LEU A 35 -1.18 23.95 -22.08
N ARG A 36 -2.06 23.75 -21.10
CA ARG A 36 -2.93 24.83 -20.58
C ARG A 36 -2.11 25.89 -19.86
N ASP A 37 -1.13 25.48 -19.05
CA ASP A 37 -0.35 26.40 -18.22
C ASP A 37 0.71 27.15 -19.03
N SER A 38 1.31 26.50 -20.02
CA SER A 38 2.33 27.11 -20.89
C SER A 38 1.74 27.89 -22.07
N GLY A 39 0.50 27.57 -22.49
CA GLY A 39 -0.10 28.11 -23.72
C GLY A 39 0.70 27.78 -24.99
N GLY A 40 1.67 26.86 -24.91
CA GLY A 40 2.64 26.57 -25.97
C GLY A 40 2.12 25.63 -27.05
N ASP A 41 2.75 25.68 -28.23
CA ASP A 41 2.51 24.70 -29.30
C ASP A 41 2.96 23.30 -28.85
N PRO A 42 2.06 22.29 -28.83
CA PRO A 42 2.41 20.92 -28.45
C PRO A 42 3.58 20.33 -29.22
N TRP A 43 3.78 20.75 -30.47
CA TRP A 43 4.91 20.29 -31.28
C TRP A 43 6.25 20.83 -30.80
N ALA A 44 6.28 22.07 -30.30
CA ALA A 44 7.48 22.67 -29.75
C ALA A 44 7.82 22.10 -28.36
N VAL A 45 6.79 21.76 -27.58
CA VAL A 45 6.96 21.28 -26.19
C VAL A 45 7.24 19.78 -26.12
N PHE A 46 6.47 18.98 -26.85
CA PHE A 46 6.48 17.51 -26.74
C PHE A 46 6.93 16.80 -28.02
N GLY A 47 7.07 17.52 -29.12
CA GLY A 47 7.35 16.93 -30.42
C GLY A 47 6.17 16.15 -31.00
N ARG A 48 6.48 15.13 -31.81
CA ARG A 48 5.46 14.26 -32.43
C ARG A 48 4.80 13.39 -31.36
N PRO A 49 3.46 13.23 -31.38
CA PRO A 49 2.76 12.39 -30.41
C PRO A 49 3.20 10.91 -30.49
N GLN A 50 3.64 10.43 -31.67
CA GLN A 50 4.21 9.08 -31.84
C GLN A 50 5.52 8.88 -31.08
N ASP A 51 6.42 9.85 -31.21
CA ASP A 51 7.77 9.81 -30.67
C ASP A 51 7.71 10.01 -29.15
N TYR A 52 6.85 10.93 -28.70
CA TYR A 52 6.58 11.14 -27.29
C TYR A 52 5.92 9.90 -26.66
N ALA A 53 4.93 9.27 -27.31
CA ALA A 53 4.35 8.01 -26.83
C ALA A 53 5.36 6.87 -26.78
N ALA A 54 6.32 6.80 -27.72
CA ALA A 54 7.38 5.82 -27.69
C ALA A 54 8.32 6.04 -26.49
N ALA A 55 8.74 7.28 -26.23
CA ALA A 55 9.57 7.64 -25.07
C ALA A 55 8.85 7.38 -23.74
N ILE A 56 7.54 7.67 -23.68
CA ILE A 56 6.69 7.34 -22.54
C ILE A 56 6.61 5.83 -22.34
N VAL A 57 6.48 5.04 -23.40
CA VAL A 57 6.50 3.57 -23.31
C VAL A 57 7.87 3.04 -22.88
N GLU A 58 8.98 3.65 -23.27
CA GLU A 58 10.31 3.26 -22.77
C GLU A 58 10.48 3.61 -21.29
N THR A 59 9.89 4.72 -20.83
CA THR A 59 9.98 5.18 -19.43
C THR A 59 8.99 4.45 -18.51
N ILE A 60 7.80 4.15 -18.99
CA ILE A 60 6.73 3.41 -18.27
C ILE A 60 6.88 1.89 -18.47
N GLY A 61 7.70 1.46 -19.43
CA GLY A 61 7.85 0.08 -19.89
C GLY A 61 9.01 -0.73 -19.31
N THR A 62 9.53 -0.40 -18.13
CA THR A 62 10.27 -1.37 -17.31
C THR A 62 9.84 -1.32 -15.84
N SER A 63 8.61 -1.75 -15.59
CA SER A 63 8.46 -2.95 -14.77
C SER A 63 7.24 -3.70 -15.29
N PRO A 64 7.39 -4.90 -15.87
CA PRO A 64 6.21 -5.71 -16.18
C PRO A 64 5.45 -5.85 -14.87
N ALA A 65 4.12 -5.62 -14.88
CA ALA A 65 3.30 -6.17 -13.82
C ALA A 65 3.57 -7.67 -13.84
N ALA A 66 4.47 -8.13 -12.98
CA ALA A 66 4.85 -9.52 -12.90
C ALA A 66 3.54 -10.29 -12.82
N ARG A 67 3.37 -11.33 -13.64
CA ARG A 67 2.19 -12.19 -13.50
C ARG A 67 2.07 -12.50 -12.02
N PRO A 68 0.96 -12.11 -11.34
CA PRO A 68 0.89 -12.18 -9.90
C PRO A 68 1.29 -13.59 -9.48
N GLY A 69 2.21 -13.69 -8.54
CA GLY A 69 2.78 -14.97 -8.12
C GLY A 69 1.75 -15.84 -7.40
N PRO A 70 2.18 -16.84 -6.60
CA PRO A 70 1.23 -17.67 -5.88
C PRO A 70 0.33 -16.84 -4.95
N VAL A 71 -0.86 -17.37 -4.65
CA VAL A 71 -1.75 -16.79 -3.64
C VAL A 71 -1.04 -16.82 -2.29
N ARG A 72 -0.93 -15.66 -1.64
CA ARG A 72 -0.31 -15.53 -0.32
C ARG A 72 -1.33 -15.28 0.77
N LEU A 73 -2.43 -14.61 0.45
CA LEU A 73 -3.57 -14.41 1.34
C LEU A 73 -4.87 -14.76 0.59
N HIS A 74 -5.68 -15.62 1.18
CA HIS A 74 -7.04 -15.91 0.72
C HIS A 74 -8.00 -15.81 1.91
N ALA A 75 -8.84 -14.79 1.91
CA ALA A 75 -9.93 -14.61 2.87
C ALA A 75 -11.26 -14.80 2.11
N ARG A 76 -12.08 -15.74 2.55
CA ARG A 76 -13.33 -16.12 1.88
C ARG A 76 -14.52 -16.00 2.82
N GLY A 77 -15.50 -15.19 2.42
CA GLY A 77 -16.79 -15.06 3.10
C GLY A 77 -16.71 -14.64 4.56
N ILE A 78 -15.73 -13.79 4.90
CA ILE A 78 -15.44 -13.41 6.28
C ILE A 78 -16.61 -12.65 6.88
N THR A 79 -17.19 -13.25 7.91
CA THR A 79 -18.24 -12.64 8.73
C THR A 79 -17.75 -12.52 10.16
N LYS A 80 -17.93 -11.33 10.76
CA LYS A 80 -17.58 -11.07 12.16
C LYS A 80 -18.65 -10.25 12.87
N ARG A 81 -19.03 -10.71 14.05
CA ARG A 81 -20.01 -10.14 14.97
C ARG A 81 -19.36 -9.89 16.33
N TYR A 82 -19.73 -8.77 16.93
CA TYR A 82 -19.45 -8.45 18.33
C TYR A 82 -20.78 -8.21 19.03
N GLY A 83 -21.20 -9.18 19.85
CA GLY A 83 -22.55 -9.21 20.40
C GLY A 83 -23.59 -9.21 19.27
N ARG A 84 -24.49 -8.20 19.28
CA ARG A 84 -25.54 -8.04 18.27
C ARG A 84 -25.08 -7.33 17.00
N ARG A 85 -23.92 -6.65 17.02
CA ARG A 85 -23.43 -5.86 15.89
C ARG A 85 -22.65 -6.74 14.93
N THR A 86 -23.08 -6.81 13.68
CA THR A 86 -22.29 -7.42 12.60
C THR A 86 -21.36 -6.37 12.01
N VAL A 87 -20.06 -6.58 12.13
CA VAL A 87 -19.01 -5.65 11.68
C VAL A 87 -18.48 -6.03 10.30
N LEU A 88 -18.39 -7.33 9.99
CA LEU A 88 -18.06 -7.81 8.65
C LEU A 88 -19.15 -8.76 8.18
N ARG A 89 -19.54 -8.65 6.91
CA ARG A 89 -20.54 -9.52 6.26
C ARG A 89 -19.95 -10.02 4.94
N ASP A 90 -19.69 -11.32 4.87
CA ASP A 90 -19.28 -12.01 3.64
C ASP A 90 -18.10 -11.35 2.88
N ALA A 91 -17.14 -10.79 3.62
CA ALA A 91 -16.01 -10.09 3.01
C ALA A 91 -14.98 -11.07 2.45
N SER A 92 -14.63 -10.92 1.18
CA SER A 92 -13.67 -11.81 0.50
C SER A 92 -12.54 -11.02 -0.16
N LEU A 93 -11.31 -11.49 -0.02
CA LEU A 93 -10.12 -10.89 -0.66
C LEU A 93 -9.10 -11.98 -0.97
N THR A 94 -8.53 -11.94 -2.16
CA THR A 94 -7.39 -12.79 -2.53
C THR A 94 -6.24 -11.93 -2.99
N VAL A 95 -5.09 -12.05 -2.34
CA VAL A 95 -3.88 -11.28 -2.67
C VAL A 95 -2.74 -12.24 -2.99
N ARG A 96 -2.11 -12.02 -4.14
CA ARG A 96 -0.97 -12.80 -4.62
C ARG A 96 0.34 -12.09 -4.30
N ALA A 97 1.41 -12.87 -4.33
CA ALA A 97 2.77 -12.34 -4.36
C ALA A 97 2.91 -11.30 -5.48
N GLY A 98 3.41 -10.11 -5.14
CA GLY A 98 3.53 -9.00 -6.07
C GLY A 98 2.27 -8.18 -6.27
N GLN A 99 1.32 -8.22 -5.31
CA GLN A 99 0.13 -7.38 -5.33
C GLN A 99 0.00 -6.53 -4.07
N ILE A 100 -0.52 -5.32 -4.24
CA ILE A 100 -1.00 -4.45 -3.17
C ILE A 100 -2.52 -4.37 -3.26
N ALA A 101 -3.22 -4.72 -2.17
CA ALA A 101 -4.66 -4.56 -2.04
C ALA A 101 -4.99 -3.43 -1.06
N ALA A 102 -5.87 -2.51 -1.45
CA ALA A 102 -6.45 -1.53 -0.55
C ALA A 102 -7.73 -2.08 0.08
N VAL A 103 -7.89 -1.90 1.39
CA VAL A 103 -9.16 -2.09 2.10
C VAL A 103 -9.71 -0.72 2.47
N ILE A 104 -10.84 -0.35 1.89
CA ILE A 104 -11.45 0.98 2.04
C ILE A 104 -12.84 0.89 2.67
N GLY A 105 -13.36 2.05 3.07
CA GLY A 105 -14.71 2.21 3.58
C GLY A 105 -14.80 3.14 4.79
N ALA A 106 -16.03 3.46 5.19
CA ALA A 106 -16.30 4.39 6.29
C ALA A 106 -15.67 3.98 7.64
N ASN A 107 -15.50 4.93 8.55
CA ASN A 107 -15.03 4.64 9.90
C ASN A 107 -16.01 3.69 10.61
N GLY A 108 -15.48 2.63 11.23
CA GLY A 108 -16.29 1.61 11.89
C GLY A 108 -16.97 0.58 10.98
N CYS A 109 -16.66 0.55 9.67
CA CYS A 109 -17.14 -0.51 8.76
C CYS A 109 -16.39 -1.85 8.91
N GLY A 110 -15.35 -1.91 9.74
CA GLY A 110 -14.66 -3.16 10.06
C GLY A 110 -13.29 -3.37 9.41
N LYS A 111 -12.70 -2.37 8.74
CA LYS A 111 -11.37 -2.47 8.09
C LYS A 111 -10.29 -3.09 8.98
N SER A 112 -10.08 -2.52 10.18
CA SER A 112 -9.13 -3.04 11.17
C SER A 112 -9.54 -4.42 11.70
N THR A 113 -10.84 -4.71 11.80
CA THR A 113 -11.31 -6.07 12.16
C THR A 113 -10.95 -7.06 11.07
N PHE A 114 -11.13 -6.71 9.79
CA PHE A 114 -10.78 -7.57 8.66
C PHE A 114 -9.29 -7.87 8.62
N LEU A 115 -8.43 -6.87 8.83
CA LEU A 115 -6.99 -7.07 8.92
C LEU A 115 -6.58 -7.94 10.12
N ARG A 116 -7.18 -7.74 11.30
CA ARG A 116 -6.92 -8.58 12.47
C ARG A 116 -7.35 -10.04 12.25
N VAL A 117 -8.43 -10.26 11.50
CA VAL A 117 -8.85 -11.59 11.06
C VAL A 117 -7.81 -12.18 10.10
N CYS A 118 -7.35 -11.41 9.11
CA CYS A 118 -6.29 -11.84 8.19
C CYS A 118 -4.95 -12.14 8.89
N ALA A 119 -4.64 -11.40 9.95
CA ALA A 119 -3.44 -11.59 10.78
C ALA A 119 -3.55 -12.77 11.77
N GLY A 120 -4.73 -13.42 11.88
CA GLY A 120 -4.98 -14.48 12.86
C GLY A 120 -5.11 -13.99 14.31
N LEU A 121 -5.27 -12.68 14.52
CA LEU A 121 -5.45 -12.07 15.86
C LEU A 121 -6.90 -12.14 16.35
N VAL A 122 -7.84 -12.31 15.42
CA VAL A 122 -9.28 -12.43 15.70
C VAL A 122 -9.85 -13.56 14.85
N SER A 123 -10.53 -14.52 15.45
CA SER A 123 -11.23 -15.56 14.68
C SER A 123 -12.50 -15.00 14.01
N PRO A 124 -12.76 -15.33 12.73
CA PRO A 124 -14.05 -15.03 12.11
C PRO A 124 -15.16 -15.90 12.71
N ASP A 125 -16.41 -15.48 12.61
CA ASP A 125 -17.56 -16.31 13.02
C ASP A 125 -18.09 -17.17 11.87
N ALA A 126 -17.79 -16.79 10.62
CA ALA A 126 -17.98 -17.60 9.43
C ALA A 126 -16.95 -17.21 8.35
N GLY A 127 -16.70 -18.13 7.41
CA GLY A 127 -15.66 -17.99 6.40
C GLY A 127 -14.30 -18.49 6.88
N ASP A 128 -13.30 -18.43 6.01
CA ASP A 128 -11.96 -18.93 6.27
C ASP A 128 -10.87 -17.97 5.76
N VAL A 129 -9.73 -17.98 6.46
CA VAL A 129 -8.51 -17.28 6.03
C VAL A 129 -7.39 -18.29 5.90
N THR A 130 -6.76 -18.33 4.74
CA THR A 130 -5.52 -19.06 4.50
C THR A 130 -4.40 -18.08 4.17
N VAL A 131 -3.26 -18.24 4.85
CA VAL A 131 -2.04 -17.47 4.59
C VAL A 131 -0.89 -18.41 4.27
N SER A 132 -0.17 -18.15 3.18
CA SER A 132 1.03 -18.89 2.77
C SER A 132 2.28 -18.06 3.02
N GLY A 133 3.02 -18.40 4.08
CA GLY A 133 4.27 -17.74 4.44
C GLY A 133 4.17 -16.92 5.74
N ARG A 134 5.14 -16.03 5.95
CA ARG A 134 5.22 -15.21 7.16
C ARG A 134 4.36 -13.95 7.04
N VAL A 135 3.61 -13.65 8.11
CA VAL A 135 2.85 -12.40 8.24
C VAL A 135 3.65 -11.36 9.02
N GLY A 136 3.70 -10.15 8.47
CA GLY A 136 3.99 -8.91 9.17
C GLY A 136 2.70 -8.11 9.36
N TYR A 137 2.46 -7.58 10.56
CA TYR A 137 1.29 -6.77 10.85
C TYR A 137 1.70 -5.43 11.48
N CYS A 138 1.28 -4.33 10.86
CA CYS A 138 1.43 -2.97 11.38
C CYS A 138 0.04 -2.50 11.86
N PRO A 139 -0.18 -2.37 13.17
CA PRO A 139 -1.46 -1.88 13.69
C PRO A 139 -1.59 -0.36 13.53
N GLN A 140 -2.84 0.12 13.52
CA GLN A 140 -3.15 1.57 13.51
C GLN A 140 -2.67 2.27 14.77
N GLN A 141 -2.82 1.62 15.93
CA GLN A 141 -2.41 2.13 17.23
C GLN A 141 -1.90 0.98 18.11
N GLY A 142 -1.02 1.30 19.06
CA GLY A 142 -0.36 0.32 19.91
C GLY A 142 0.82 -0.36 19.20
N GLY A 143 1.17 -1.59 19.58
CA GLY A 143 2.23 -2.38 18.94
C GLY A 143 3.64 -2.13 19.48
N THR A 144 3.89 -0.99 20.12
CA THR A 144 5.15 -0.66 20.80
C THR A 144 5.04 -0.86 22.32
N ALA A 145 6.12 -1.30 22.95
CA ALA A 145 6.29 -1.28 24.40
C ALA A 145 6.93 0.06 24.83
N ASP A 146 6.18 0.84 25.61
CA ASP A 146 6.52 2.22 26.00
C ASP A 146 7.88 2.41 26.68
N PHE A 147 8.34 1.37 27.38
CA PHE A 147 9.58 1.37 28.15
C PHE A 147 10.78 0.82 27.39
N LEU A 148 10.63 0.47 26.10
CA LEU A 148 11.71 -0.02 25.26
C LEU A 148 12.20 1.06 24.29
N LEU A 149 13.49 1.02 24.00
CA LEU A 149 14.12 1.73 22.89
C LEU A 149 13.75 1.08 21.54
N PRO A 150 13.81 1.81 20.40
CA PRO A 150 13.62 1.22 19.08
C PRO A 150 14.50 -0.01 18.82
N ASP A 151 15.78 0.06 19.18
CA ASP A 151 16.72 -1.05 19.05
C ASP A 151 16.30 -2.29 19.86
N GLU A 152 15.69 -2.10 21.02
CA GLU A 152 15.20 -3.19 21.87
C GLU A 152 13.96 -3.84 21.29
N HIS A 153 13.08 -3.04 20.66
CA HIS A 153 11.96 -3.57 19.87
C HIS A 153 12.46 -4.43 18.71
N PHE A 154 13.48 -3.97 17.98
CA PHE A 154 14.04 -4.73 16.87
C PHE A 154 14.59 -6.07 17.33
N VAL A 155 15.31 -6.08 18.46
CA VAL A 155 15.80 -7.31 19.08
C VAL A 155 14.66 -8.22 19.54
N LEU A 156 13.63 -7.67 20.18
CA LEU A 156 12.48 -8.45 20.67
C LEU A 156 11.75 -9.14 19.53
N VAL A 157 11.41 -8.41 18.47
CA VAL A 157 10.72 -8.94 17.30
C VAL A 157 11.61 -9.95 16.55
N GLY A 158 12.90 -9.62 16.37
CA GLY A 158 13.86 -10.51 15.73
C GLY A 158 14.06 -11.83 16.49
N ALA A 159 14.14 -11.77 17.83
CA ALA A 159 14.31 -12.95 18.67
C ALA A 159 13.14 -13.93 18.54
N GLY A 160 11.91 -13.42 18.43
CA GLY A 160 10.71 -14.24 18.16
C GLY A 160 10.75 -14.99 16.82
N ARG A 161 11.74 -14.71 15.97
CA ARG A 161 11.97 -15.34 14.66
C ARG A 161 13.35 -15.97 14.52
N GLY A 162 14.11 -16.10 15.61
CA GLY A 162 15.44 -16.70 15.61
C GLY A 162 16.56 -15.80 15.07
N VAL A 163 16.33 -14.48 14.97
CA VAL A 163 17.34 -13.51 14.52
C VAL A 163 18.19 -13.05 15.71
N ALA A 164 19.52 -13.13 15.56
CA ALA A 164 20.43 -12.66 16.59
C ALA A 164 20.35 -11.13 16.81
N ARG A 165 20.73 -10.66 18.01
CA ARG A 165 20.55 -9.26 18.44
C ARG A 165 21.19 -8.24 17.48
N GLY A 166 22.44 -8.47 17.08
CA GLY A 166 23.17 -7.57 16.17
C GLY A 166 22.51 -7.42 14.79
N PRO A 167 22.24 -8.54 14.08
CA PRO A 167 21.48 -8.52 12.83
C PRO A 167 20.11 -7.85 12.95
N ALA A 168 19.35 -8.13 14.02
CA ALA A 168 18.03 -7.53 14.22
C ALA A 168 18.08 -6.01 14.33
N ARG A 169 19.02 -5.47 15.12
CA ARG A 169 19.25 -4.01 15.22
C ARG A 169 19.61 -3.40 13.87
N ARG A 170 20.53 -4.02 13.13
CA ARG A 170 20.95 -3.53 11.80
C ARG A 170 19.78 -3.51 10.82
N ALA A 171 19.01 -4.61 10.75
CA ALA A 171 17.84 -4.70 9.89
C ALA A 171 16.80 -3.63 10.25
N GLY A 172 16.52 -3.43 11.55
CA GLY A 172 15.56 -2.42 12.01
C GLY A 172 15.98 -0.99 11.70
N ARG A 173 17.25 -0.64 11.94
CA ARG A 173 17.77 0.68 11.58
C ARG A 173 17.74 0.91 10.07
N THR A 174 18.11 -0.08 9.26
CA THR A 174 18.01 0.02 7.80
C THR A 174 16.56 0.23 7.34
N ALA A 175 15.62 -0.53 7.89
CA ALA A 175 14.19 -0.37 7.59
C ALA A 175 13.61 0.96 8.09
N ALA A 176 14.12 1.53 9.18
CA ALA A 176 13.72 2.86 9.64
C ALA A 176 14.19 3.97 8.69
N ARG A 177 15.42 3.88 8.15
CA ARG A 177 15.97 4.87 7.20
C ARG A 177 15.17 4.97 5.91
N HIS A 178 14.65 3.84 5.45
CA HIS A 178 13.72 3.77 4.33
C HIS A 178 12.44 4.60 4.53
N LEU A 179 12.09 4.96 5.78
CA LEU A 179 10.98 5.85 6.13
C LEU A 179 11.45 7.25 6.52
N GLY A 180 12.71 7.61 6.18
CA GLY A 180 13.33 8.87 6.56
C GLY A 180 13.45 9.04 8.07
N TRP A 181 13.77 7.97 8.81
CA TRP A 181 13.95 8.02 10.26
C TRP A 181 15.24 7.32 10.69
N GLU A 182 16.11 8.06 11.38
CA GLU A 182 17.27 7.50 12.08
C GLU A 182 16.84 7.02 13.48
N ALA A 183 16.83 5.70 13.66
CA ALA A 183 16.46 5.04 14.91
C ALA A 183 17.68 4.73 15.80
N ASP A 184 18.55 5.72 15.97
CA ASP A 184 19.85 5.60 16.66
C ASP A 184 19.92 6.32 18.02
N GLY A 185 18.84 6.98 18.44
CA GLY A 185 18.76 7.68 19.72
C GLY A 185 18.33 6.80 20.90
N ASP A 186 18.75 7.20 22.10
CA ASP A 186 18.35 6.63 23.39
C ASP A 186 16.99 7.16 23.86
N VAL A 187 16.03 7.28 22.94
CA VAL A 187 14.68 7.78 23.21
C VAL A 187 13.71 6.61 23.33
N LEU A 188 13.10 6.46 24.51
CA LEU A 188 12.08 5.45 24.78
C LEU A 188 10.85 5.63 23.90
N ALA A 189 10.18 4.54 23.52
CA ALA A 189 9.03 4.58 22.62
C ALA A 189 7.90 5.51 23.10
N ARG A 190 7.67 5.62 24.42
CA ARG A 190 6.67 6.56 24.99
C ARG A 190 6.94 8.03 24.65
N ASN A 191 8.20 8.39 24.47
CA ASN A 191 8.66 9.75 24.21
C ASN A 191 8.78 10.06 22.71
N LEU A 192 8.56 9.08 21.85
CA LEU A 192 8.53 9.29 20.41
C LEU A 192 7.23 10.02 20.01
N SER A 193 7.30 10.85 18.97
CA SER A 193 6.10 11.43 18.36
C SER A 193 5.15 10.32 17.87
N GLY A 194 3.87 10.63 17.68
CA GLY A 194 2.91 9.67 17.13
C GLY A 194 3.35 9.11 15.78
N GLY A 195 3.81 10.00 14.87
CA GLY A 195 4.37 9.61 13.58
C GLY A 195 5.60 8.71 13.71
N THR A 196 6.55 9.02 14.61
CA THR A 196 7.74 8.18 14.81
C THR A 196 7.40 6.82 15.43
N ARG A 197 6.42 6.75 16.35
CA ARG A 197 5.89 5.45 16.82
C ARG A 197 5.28 4.64 15.69
N GLN A 198 4.59 5.30 14.77
CA GLN A 198 4.02 4.62 13.62
C GLN A 198 5.09 4.13 12.64
N LYS A 199 6.17 4.91 12.43
CA LYS A 199 7.36 4.43 11.70
C LYS A 199 7.98 3.21 12.38
N LEU A 200 8.04 3.18 13.72
CA LEU A 200 8.51 2.03 14.48
C LEU A 200 7.63 0.79 14.27
N ASN A 201 6.30 0.92 14.36
CA ASN A 201 5.36 -0.16 14.07
C ASN A 201 5.56 -0.73 12.66
N LEU A 202 5.67 0.14 11.66
CA LEU A 202 5.89 -0.27 10.28
C LEU A 202 7.25 -0.97 10.12
N THR A 203 8.31 -0.41 10.70
CA THR A 203 9.65 -1.02 10.71
C THR A 203 9.63 -2.42 11.33
N MET A 204 8.99 -2.59 12.48
CA MET A 204 8.85 -3.89 13.13
C MET A 204 8.10 -4.91 12.27
N SER A 205 7.07 -4.47 11.55
CA SER A 205 6.27 -5.36 10.69
C SER A 205 7.06 -5.94 9.51
N THR A 206 8.15 -5.28 9.08
CA THR A 206 8.99 -5.71 7.94
C THR A 206 10.26 -6.47 8.35
N LEU A 207 10.66 -6.41 9.62
CA LEU A 207 11.92 -6.98 10.15
C LEU A 207 12.16 -8.45 9.83
N SER A 208 11.10 -9.24 9.65
CA SER A 208 11.18 -10.68 9.49
C SER A 208 11.04 -11.16 8.05
N GLU A 209 11.18 -10.23 7.10
CA GLU A 209 11.00 -10.45 5.66
C GLU A 209 9.67 -11.17 5.38
N PRO A 210 8.53 -10.55 5.71
CA PRO A 210 7.23 -11.22 5.58
C PRO A 210 6.86 -11.45 4.12
N ASP A 211 6.23 -12.60 3.83
CA ASP A 211 5.59 -12.87 2.55
C ASP A 211 4.28 -12.08 2.39
N VAL A 212 3.60 -11.83 3.52
CA VAL A 212 2.34 -11.07 3.60
C VAL A 212 2.48 -9.91 4.58
N LEU A 213 2.24 -8.69 4.12
CA LEU A 213 2.28 -7.49 4.93
C LEU A 213 0.88 -6.91 5.09
N LEU A 214 0.40 -6.79 6.32
CA LEU A 214 -0.92 -6.27 6.68
C LEU A 214 -0.76 -4.93 7.40
N LEU A 215 -1.26 -3.85 6.82
CA LEU A 215 -0.99 -2.48 7.27
C LEU A 215 -2.30 -1.75 7.58
N ASP A 216 -2.55 -1.45 8.84
CA ASP A 216 -3.79 -0.83 9.30
C ASP A 216 -3.58 0.68 9.48
N GLU A 217 -3.93 1.48 8.46
CA GLU A 217 -3.69 2.94 8.41
C GLU A 217 -2.27 3.36 8.86
N PRO A 218 -1.22 2.79 8.24
CA PRO A 218 0.16 2.82 8.77
C PRO A 218 0.85 4.19 8.68
N TYR A 219 0.19 5.20 8.12
CA TYR A 219 0.76 6.51 7.82
C TYR A 219 0.18 7.64 8.68
N GLN A 220 -0.63 7.31 9.69
CA GLN A 220 -1.15 8.32 10.62
C GLN A 220 0.00 9.07 11.31
N GLY A 221 0.01 10.40 11.21
CA GLY A 221 1.04 11.26 11.77
C GLY A 221 2.32 11.39 10.95
N PHE A 222 2.34 10.88 9.71
CA PHE A 222 3.46 11.11 8.78
C PHE A 222 3.40 12.50 8.17
N ASP A 223 4.57 13.12 8.01
CA ASP A 223 4.75 14.26 7.10
C ASP A 223 4.69 13.79 5.63
N GLN A 224 4.63 14.73 4.69
CA GLN A 224 4.52 14.44 3.26
C GLN A 224 5.71 13.63 2.73
N GLY A 225 6.93 13.91 3.17
CA GLY A 225 8.13 13.18 2.72
C GLY A 225 8.12 11.73 3.19
N THR A 226 7.78 11.52 4.46
CA THR A 226 7.59 10.18 5.02
C THR A 226 6.46 9.42 4.30
N TYR A 227 5.38 10.10 3.94
CA TYR A 227 4.27 9.50 3.20
C TYR A 227 4.68 9.04 1.79
N VAL A 228 5.49 9.83 1.07
CA VAL A 228 6.06 9.42 -0.22
C VAL A 228 6.98 8.22 -0.04
N ASN A 229 7.91 8.30 0.91
CA ASN A 229 8.83 7.20 1.23
C ASN A 229 8.07 5.91 1.55
N PHE A 230 6.99 5.98 2.31
CA PHE A 230 6.12 4.85 2.62
C PHE A 230 5.62 4.15 1.35
N TRP A 231 5.06 4.89 0.40
CA TRP A 231 4.54 4.29 -0.84
C TRP A 231 5.66 3.71 -1.72
N ASP A 232 6.82 4.35 -1.77
CA ASP A 232 7.99 3.82 -2.49
C ASP A 232 8.48 2.51 -1.86
N GLN A 233 8.45 2.42 -0.52
CA GLN A 233 8.76 1.17 0.19
C GLN A 233 7.76 0.06 -0.14
N LEU A 234 6.47 0.37 -0.18
CA LEU A 234 5.42 -0.59 -0.53
C LEU A 234 5.58 -1.09 -1.97
N ALA A 235 5.87 -0.19 -2.92
CA ALA A 235 6.14 -0.55 -4.30
C ALA A 235 7.36 -1.47 -4.42
N ARG A 236 8.46 -1.16 -3.73
CA ARG A 236 9.65 -2.02 -3.70
C ARG A 236 9.34 -3.41 -3.13
N LEU A 237 8.64 -3.48 -2.00
CA LEU A 237 8.26 -4.76 -1.40
C LEU A 237 7.31 -5.56 -2.32
N ARG A 238 6.35 -4.90 -2.99
CA ARG A 238 5.54 -5.55 -4.02
C ARG A 238 6.43 -6.14 -5.11
N ASP A 239 7.38 -5.38 -5.64
CA ASP A 239 8.25 -5.83 -6.74
C ASP A 239 9.21 -6.96 -6.32
N GLU A 240 9.58 -7.02 -5.04
CA GLU A 240 10.26 -8.17 -4.43
C GLU A 240 9.34 -9.40 -4.21
N GLY A 241 8.07 -9.33 -4.62
CA GLY A 241 7.11 -10.44 -4.59
C GLY A 241 6.31 -10.58 -3.29
N ARG A 242 6.27 -9.56 -2.43
CA ARG A 242 5.44 -9.59 -1.21
C ARG A 242 3.99 -9.31 -1.56
N ALA A 243 3.07 -9.90 -0.82
CA ALA A 243 1.63 -9.59 -0.89
C ALA A 243 1.29 -8.58 0.19
N ILE A 244 0.70 -7.45 -0.17
CA ILE A 244 0.47 -6.34 0.75
C ILE A 244 -1.01 -6.03 0.83
N VAL A 245 -1.55 -5.86 2.03
CA VAL A 245 -2.89 -5.33 2.29
C VAL A 245 -2.74 -4.07 3.10
N VAL A 246 -3.27 -2.95 2.59
CA VAL A 246 -3.25 -1.67 3.28
C VAL A 246 -4.67 -1.17 3.51
N VAL A 247 -5.01 -0.89 4.76
CA VAL A 247 -6.20 -0.12 5.10
C VAL A 247 -5.87 1.34 4.85
N THR A 248 -6.68 1.98 4.02
CA THR A 248 -6.53 3.39 3.72
C THR A 248 -7.89 4.07 3.63
N HIS A 249 -7.94 5.31 4.11
CA HIS A 249 -9.06 6.24 3.90
C HIS A 249 -8.77 7.23 2.76
N LEU A 250 -7.61 7.13 2.12
CA LEU A 250 -7.13 8.07 1.10
C LEU A 250 -7.40 7.49 -0.30
N LEU A 251 -8.56 7.86 -0.85
CA LEU A 251 -9.02 7.42 -2.17
C LEU A 251 -8.13 7.92 -3.33
N ASN A 252 -7.28 8.92 -3.09
CA ASN A 252 -6.40 9.51 -4.10
C ASN A 252 -5.14 8.67 -4.41
N GLN A 253 -4.99 7.47 -3.83
CA GLN A 253 -3.89 6.54 -4.10
C GLN A 253 -4.36 5.20 -4.66
N LEU A 254 -5.61 5.11 -5.12
CA LEU A 254 -6.13 3.86 -5.69
C LEU A 254 -5.44 3.45 -6.99
N ASP A 255 -4.72 4.37 -7.64
CA ASP A 255 -3.84 4.12 -8.78
C ASP A 255 -2.55 3.35 -8.40
N ARG A 256 -2.15 3.38 -7.12
CA ARG A 256 -0.96 2.68 -6.60
C ARG A 256 -1.23 1.25 -6.14
N VAL A 257 -2.47 0.78 -6.20
CA VAL A 257 -2.87 -0.55 -5.73
C VAL A 257 -3.44 -1.39 -6.87
N ASP A 258 -3.29 -2.70 -6.75
CA ASP A 258 -3.74 -3.66 -7.76
C ASP A 258 -5.20 -4.10 -7.55
N LEU A 259 -5.66 -4.06 -6.29
CA LEU A 259 -6.96 -4.57 -5.86
C LEU A 259 -7.60 -3.62 -4.85
N VAL A 260 -8.92 -3.54 -4.84
CA VAL A 260 -9.69 -2.78 -3.85
C VAL A 260 -10.78 -3.65 -3.26
N LEU A 261 -10.82 -3.76 -1.94
CA LEU A 261 -11.94 -4.27 -1.17
C LEU A 261 -12.65 -3.10 -0.50
N ASP A 262 -13.86 -2.79 -0.95
CA ASP A 262 -14.72 -1.82 -0.28
C ASP A 262 -15.63 -2.52 0.73
N LEU A 263 -15.47 -2.14 2.01
CA LEU A 263 -16.29 -2.64 3.13
C LEU A 263 -17.46 -1.71 3.46
N THR A 264 -17.70 -0.67 2.67
CA THR A 264 -18.86 0.20 2.85
C THR A 264 -20.13 -0.63 2.70
N PRO A 265 -21.08 -0.57 3.66
CA PRO A 265 -22.34 -1.28 3.53
C PRO A 265 -23.02 -0.85 2.24
N ALA A 266 -23.41 -1.81 1.39
CA ALA A 266 -24.30 -1.51 0.27
C ALA A 266 -25.54 -0.82 0.84
N THR A 267 -25.78 0.43 0.45
CA THR A 267 -27.04 1.10 0.71
C THR A 267 -28.13 0.19 0.14
N GLN A 268 -29.00 -0.33 1.02
CA GLN A 268 -30.24 -0.92 0.55
C GLN A 268 -30.97 0.20 -0.20
N GLY A 269 -30.98 0.11 -1.54
CA GLY A 269 -31.82 0.93 -2.37
C GLY A 269 -33.24 0.82 -1.82
N GLY A 270 -33.79 1.96 -1.42
CA GLY A 270 -35.16 2.06 -0.96
C GLY A 270 -36.08 1.45 -2.02
N ARG A 271 -36.77 0.38 -1.64
CA ARG A 271 -38.04 0.04 -2.24
C ARG A 271 -39.10 0.89 -1.56
N ALA A 272 -39.60 1.88 -2.28
CA ALA A 272 -41.01 2.26 -2.32
C ALA A 272 -41.23 3.02 -3.63
#